data_AF-A0A916RBB1-F1
#
_entry.id   AF-A0A916RBB1-F1
#
_cell.length_a   1.000
_cell.length_b   1.000
_cell.length_c   1.000
_cell.angle_alpha   90.00
_cell.angle_beta   90.00
_cell.angle_gamma   90.00
#
_symmetry.space_group_name_H-M   'P 1'
#
loop_
_entity.id
_entity.type
_entity.pdbx_description
1 polymer ?
#
loop_
_entity_poly.entity_id
_entity_poly.type
_entity_poly.pdbx_seq_one_letter_code
_entity_poly.pdbx_strand_id
1 'polypeptide(L)' 'MLLKQIIYLSPKEIPAYLELSSLYEAQQDITRAKKMKNTALELLKKLPNDATVEYKGGIKVCELIKYLET' A
#
# COMPACT_ATOMS: atom_id res chain seq x y z
N MET A 1 5.52 1.49 16.31
CA MET A 1 5.71 0.60 15.15
C MET A 1 6.17 1.44 13.97
N LEU A 2 7.29 1.08 13.34
CA LEU A 2 8.00 1.91 12.36
C LEU A 2 7.09 2.40 11.21
N LEU A 3 6.27 1.52 10.63
CA LEU A 3 5.40 1.85 9.50
C LEU A 3 4.37 2.95 9.82
N LYS A 4 3.85 2.99 11.05
CA LYS A 4 2.93 4.05 11.48
C LYS A 4 3.65 5.40 11.64
N GLN A 5 4.92 5.39 12.03
CA GLN A 5 5.74 6.61 12.06
C GLN A 5 6.06 7.09 10.65
N ILE A 6 6.36 6.18 9.72
CA ILE A 6 6.55 6.51 8.31
C ILE A 6 5.29 7.17 7.75
N ILE A 7 4.10 6.60 7.98
CA ILE A 7 2.83 7.19 7.53
C ILE A 7 2.58 8.56 8.17
N TYR A 8 2.93 8.73 9.45
CA TYR A 8 2.80 10.02 10.11
C TYR A 8 3.67 11.11 9.46
N LEU A 9 4.91 10.77 9.08
CA LEU A 9 5.85 11.69 8.43
C LEU A 9 5.59 11.87 6.93
N SER A 10 5.14 10.81 6.26
CA SER A 10 4.82 10.76 4.83
C SER A 10 3.47 10.05 4.60
N PRO A 11 2.34 10.78 4.71
CA PRO A 11 1.00 10.19 4.63
C PRO A 11 0.65 9.55 3.28
N LYS A 12 1.45 9.80 2.24
CA LYS A 12 1.29 9.27 0.88
C LYS A 12 2.25 8.11 0.58
N GLU A 13 2.99 7.62 1.57
CA GLU A 13 3.93 6.51 1.41
C GLU A 13 3.19 5.18 1.16
N ILE A 14 2.92 4.86 -0.11
CA ILE A 14 2.16 3.69 -0.54
C ILE A 14 2.75 2.37 0.02
N PRO A 15 4.07 2.12 -0.09
CA PRO A 15 4.69 0.93 0.51
C PRO A 15 4.35 0.73 1.99
N ALA A 16 4.31 1.80 2.78
CA ALA A 16 4.06 1.70 4.22
C ALA A 16 2.63 1.18 4.53
N TYR A 17 1.63 1.54 3.72
CA TYR A 17 0.28 0.99 3.86
C TYR A 17 0.22 -0.47 3.41
N LEU A 18 0.92 -0.85 2.34
CA LEU A 18 0.95 -2.24 1.87
C LEU A 18 1.60 -3.17 2.90
N GLU A 19 2.74 -2.77 3.46
CA GLU A 19 3.43 -3.54 4.50
C GLU A 19 2.59 -3.65 5.78
N LEU A 20 1.88 -2.58 6.18
CA LEU A 20 0.93 -2.65 7.30
C LEU A 20 -0.25 -3.57 7.00
N SER A 21 -0.73 -3.60 5.76
CA SER A 21 -1.80 -4.53 5.36
C SER A 21 -1.36 -5.97 5.56
N SER A 22 -0.22 -6.36 4.99
CA SER A 22 0.31 -7.73 5.09
C SER A 22 0.61 -8.12 6.54
N LEU A 23 1.11 -7.19 7.35
CA LEU A 23 1.32 -7.40 8.77
C LEU A 23 -0.02 -7.66 9.51
N TYR A 24 -1.06 -6.89 9.22
CA TYR A 24 -2.37 -7.08 9.83
C TYR A 24 -3.03 -8.39 9.37
N GLU A 25 -2.83 -8.80 8.12
CA GLU A 25 -3.27 -10.12 7.62
C GLU A 25 -2.60 -11.26 8.39
N ALA A 26 -1.29 -11.18 8.60
CA ALA A 26 -0.54 -12.15 9.38
C ALA A 26 -1.01 -12.24 10.85
N GLN A 27 -1.59 -11.17 11.39
CA GLN A 27 -2.19 -11.11 12.72
C GLN A 27 -3.67 -11.50 12.76
N GLN A 28 -4.24 -11.94 11.63
CA GLN A 28 -5.67 -12.21 11.45
C GLN A 28 -6.58 -10.99 11.70
N ASP A 29 -6.03 -9.77 11.69
CA ASP A 29 -6.79 -8.53 11.78
C ASP A 29 -7.23 -8.06 10.40
N ILE A 30 -8.17 -8.81 9.82
CA ILE A 30 -8.63 -8.61 8.45
C ILE A 30 -9.25 -7.21 8.25
N THR A 31 -9.88 -6.66 9.29
CA THR A 31 -10.49 -5.32 9.24
C THR A 31 -9.43 -4.24 9.02
N ARG A 32 -8.36 -4.26 9.82
CA ARG A 32 -7.28 -3.28 9.66
C ARG A 32 -6.46 -3.53 8.41
N ALA A 33 -6.23 -4.78 8.04
CA ALA A 33 -5.59 -5.14 6.77
C ALA A 33 -6.32 -4.50 5.57
N LYS A 34 -7.62 -4.77 5.43
CA LYS A 34 -8.44 -4.23 4.35
C LYS A 34 -8.42 -2.70 4.31
N LYS A 35 -8.46 -2.05 5.48
CA LYS A 35 -8.35 -0.59 5.56
C LYS A 35 -7.03 -0.06 4.98
N MET A 36 -5.91 -0.70 5.31
CA MET A 36 -4.60 -0.29 4.81
C MET A 36 -4.48 -0.55 3.31
N LYS A 37 -4.90 -1.73 2.83
CA LYS A 37 -4.96 -2.07 1.40
C LYS A 37 -5.79 -1.07 0.59
N ASN A 38 -6.98 -0.72 1.07
CA ASN A 38 -7.85 0.26 0.41
C ASN A 38 -7.20 1.65 0.36
N THR A 39 -6.55 2.08 1.43
CA THR A 39 -5.85 3.38 1.46
C THR A 39 -4.72 3.40 0.43
N ALA A 40 -3.96 2.31 0.30
CA ALA A 40 -2.93 2.18 -0.73
C ALA A 40 -3.52 2.25 -2.15
N LEU A 41 -4.64 1.56 -2.40
CA LEU A 41 -5.36 1.62 -3.69
C LEU A 41 -5.83 3.04 -4.03
N GLU A 42 -6.38 3.77 -3.06
CA GLU A 42 -6.82 5.15 -3.26
C GLU A 42 -5.66 6.10 -3.59
N LEU A 43 -4.49 5.88 -3.02
CA LEU A 43 -3.28 6.63 -3.34
C LEU A 43 -2.74 6.27 -4.73
N LEU A 44 -2.69 4.99 -5.07
CA LEU A 44 -2.26 4.50 -6.38
C LEU A 44 -3.13 5.04 -7.51
N LYS A 45 -4.45 5.08 -7.32
CA LYS A 45 -5.41 5.61 -8.31
C LYS A 45 -5.25 7.11 -8.61
N LYS A 46 -4.45 7.83 -7.81
CA LYS A 46 -4.10 9.25 -8.03
C LYS A 46 -2.80 9.45 -8.80
N LEU A 47 -2.05 8.37 -9.06
CA LEU A 47 -0.80 8.40 -9.82
C LEU A 47 -1.05 8.06 -11.30
N PRO A 48 -0.18 8.52 -12.21
CA PRO A 48 -0.16 8.05 -13.59
C PRO A 48 0.02 6.53 -13.66
N ASN A 49 -0.71 5.87 -14.56
CA ASN A 49 -0.67 4.41 -14.70
C ASN A 49 0.72 3.86 -15.05
N ASP A 50 1.54 4.66 -15.72
CA ASP A 50 2.89 4.35 -16.17
C ASP A 50 3.98 4.75 -15.16
N ALA A 51 3.63 5.47 -14.09
CA ALA A 51 4.55 5.78 -13.01
C ALA A 51 5.01 4.51 -12.29
N THR A 52 6.24 4.53 -11.80
CA THR A 52 6.82 3.45 -10.99
C THR A 52 6.67 3.78 -9.51
N VAL A 53 6.22 2.81 -8.74
CA VAL A 53 6.23 2.83 -7.28
C VAL A 53 7.38 1.98 -6.79
N GLU A 54 8.21 2.53 -5.89
CA GLU A 54 9.32 1.82 -5.22
C GLU A 54 8.79 0.81 -4.19
N TYR A 55 8.13 -0.24 -4.68
CA TYR A 55 7.63 -1.36 -3.88
C TYR A 55 8.19 -2.66 -4.44
N LYS A 56 8.88 -3.45 -3.60
CA LYS A 56 9.52 -4.73 -3.95
C LYS A 56 10.43 -4.67 -5.19
N GLY A 57 11.19 -3.59 -5.36
CA GLY A 57 12.13 -3.42 -6.46
C GLY A 57 11.60 -2.63 -7.66
N GLY A 58 10.45 -1.96 -7.50
CA GLY A 58 9.87 -1.11 -8.53
C GLY A 58 8.79 -1.83 -9.32
N ILE A 59 7.58 -1.27 -9.34
CA ILE A 59 6.44 -1.82 -10.08
C ILE A 59 5.61 -0.68 -10.66
N LYS A 60 5.06 -0.86 -11.87
CA LYS A 60 4.17 0.14 -12.46
C LYS A 60 2.87 0.22 -11.67
N VAL A 61 2.33 1.43 -11.53
CA VAL A 61 1.06 1.68 -10.83
C VAL A 61 -0.05 0.78 -11.37
N CYS A 62 -0.18 0.66 -12.69
CA CYS A 62 -1.24 -0.17 -13.29
C CYS A 62 -1.11 -1.67 -12.99
N GLU A 63 0.11 -2.18 -12.86
CA GLU A 63 0.38 -3.58 -12.52
C GLU A 63 0.12 -3.83 -11.03
N LEU A 64 0.54 -2.89 -10.19
CA LEU A 64 0.33 -2.96 -8.75
C LEU A 64 -1.15 -2.89 -8.39
N ILE A 65 -1.94 -2.02 -9.03
CA ILE A 65 -3.39 -1.96 -8.83
C ILE A 65 -4.04 -3.31 -9.18
N LYS A 66 -3.69 -3.90 -10.34
CA LYS A 66 -4.22 -5.22 -10.74
C LYS A 66 -3.90 -6.29 -9.71
N TYR A 67 -2.66 -6.36 -9.24
CA TYR A 67 -2.24 -7.31 -8.21
C TYR A 67 -3.04 -7.17 -6.90
N LEU A 68 -3.34 -5.93 -6.51
CA LEU A 68 -4.09 -5.65 -5.27
C LEU A 68 -5.59 -5.88 -5.43
N GLU A 69 -6.16 -5.78 -6.62
CA GLU A 69 -7.59 -6.03 -6.85
C GLU A 69 -7.93 -7.50 -7.13
N THR A 70 -6.92 -8.37 -7.22
CA THR A 70 -7.09 -9.83 -7.30
C THR A 70 -7.34 -10.44 -5.92
#